data_AF-A0A2V9LCD6-F1
#
_entry.id   AF-A0A2V9LCD6-F1
#
_cell.length_a   1.000
_cell.length_b   1.000
_cell.length_c   1.000
_cell.angle_alpha   90.00
_cell.angle_beta   90.00
_cell.angle_gamma   90.00
#
_symmetry.space_group_name_H-M   'P 1'
#
loop_
_entity.id
_entity.type
_entity.pdbx_description
1 polymer ?
#
loop_
_entity_poly.entity_id
_entity_poly.type
_entity_poly.pdbx_seq_one_letter_code
_entity_poly.pdbx_strand_id
1 'polypeptide(L)'
;MISLRLTIITVLAAALLAACAASADEIGRDQEIFNQGKVLMFDKKWEDARGAFQRVIQAFPNSSLVPQAHYFSARCLQLQGKEVEALRSYEQFLQRYPNEPYLQAEARNAVVDLAVSLLEKGDGAYRNRIVSALTDSRKDVRYFSAIRSSYLSDRKITAMAIPILREILDKEKERDLVDRAKIALLRLDPNALAPESPGQTKPESRSDSRMFHIRVYEGGSSEPTVEVNLPLGFAQLAIMALDESKKQELRKKGFNVDDLWESIKRLGPTKIVEIRDGKDLVKIWIE
;
A
#
# COMPACT_ATOMS: atom_id res chain seq x y z
N MET A 1 -29.90 -7.05 67.21
CA MET A 1 -30.28 -6.93 65.77
C MET A 1 -29.10 -6.50 64.88
N ILE A 2 -27.85 -6.83 65.23
CA ILE A 2 -26.64 -6.54 64.42
C ILE A 2 -26.38 -7.64 63.36
N SER A 3 -27.15 -8.73 63.36
CA SER A 3 -26.77 -10.01 62.72
C SER A 3 -27.24 -10.23 61.28
N LEU A 4 -27.97 -9.31 60.65
CA LEU A 4 -28.45 -9.51 59.26
C LEU A 4 -27.81 -8.54 58.27
N ARG A 5 -27.72 -7.24 58.60
CA ARG A 5 -27.10 -6.24 57.74
C ARG A 5 -25.61 -6.48 57.55
N LEU A 6 -24.88 -6.83 58.61
CA LEU A 6 -23.44 -7.09 58.55
C LEU A 6 -23.15 -8.34 57.70
N THR A 7 -23.98 -9.38 57.82
CA THR A 7 -23.90 -10.64 57.06
C THR A 7 -24.19 -10.43 55.58
N ILE A 8 -25.18 -9.60 55.23
CA ILE A 8 -25.48 -9.25 53.83
C ILE A 8 -24.31 -8.48 53.20
N ILE A 9 -23.72 -7.52 53.94
CA ILE A 9 -22.59 -6.73 53.46
C ILE A 9 -21.35 -7.61 53.24
N THR A 10 -21.05 -8.54 54.16
CA THR A 10 -19.89 -9.43 54.02
C THR A 10 -20.08 -10.44 52.89
N VAL A 11 -21.28 -10.98 52.69
CA VAL A 11 -21.59 -11.86 51.55
C VAL A 11 -21.50 -11.12 50.22
N LEU A 12 -22.02 -9.90 50.13
CA LEU A 12 -21.89 -9.06 48.94
C LEU A 12 -20.44 -8.69 48.64
N ALA A 13 -19.65 -8.32 49.66
CA ALA A 13 -18.23 -8.02 49.51
C ALA A 13 -17.42 -9.25 49.08
N ALA A 14 -17.69 -10.42 49.66
CA ALA A 14 -17.06 -11.67 49.27
C ALA A 14 -17.44 -12.09 47.84
N ALA A 15 -18.69 -11.90 47.44
CA ALA A 15 -19.15 -12.14 46.07
C ALA A 15 -18.48 -11.17 45.07
N LEU A 16 -18.32 -9.90 45.45
CA LEU A 16 -17.62 -8.90 44.62
C LEU A 16 -16.13 -9.22 44.47
N LEU A 17 -15.47 -9.64 45.56
CA LEU A 17 -14.06 -10.05 45.55
C LEU A 17 -13.84 -11.34 44.75
N ALA A 18 -14.73 -12.32 44.88
CA ALA A 18 -14.70 -13.55 44.08
C ALA A 18 -14.95 -13.26 42.59
N ALA A 19 -15.88 -12.35 42.27
CA ALA A 19 -16.12 -11.90 40.90
C ALA A 19 -14.90 -11.14 40.32
N CYS A 20 -14.25 -10.28 41.12
CA CYS A 20 -13.00 -9.63 40.71
C CYS A 20 -11.86 -10.65 40.50
N ALA A 21 -11.70 -11.64 41.38
CA ALA A 21 -10.67 -12.66 41.24
C ALA A 21 -10.91 -13.56 40.02
N ALA A 22 -12.15 -13.98 39.77
CA ALA A 22 -12.52 -14.74 38.57
C ALA A 22 -12.29 -13.91 37.29
N SER A 23 -12.63 -12.62 37.31
CA SER A 23 -12.37 -11.73 36.17
C SER A 23 -10.86 -11.54 35.91
N ALA A 24 -10.03 -11.47 36.96
CA ALA A 24 -8.58 -11.34 36.81
C ALA A 24 -7.92 -12.61 36.22
N ASP A 25 -8.43 -13.79 36.59
CA ASP A 25 -7.95 -15.09 36.07
C ASP A 25 -8.38 -15.30 34.60
N GLU A 26 -9.59 -14.83 34.24
CA GLU A 26 -10.07 -14.81 32.85
C GLU A 26 -9.28 -13.83 31.96
N ILE A 27 -8.90 -12.64 32.47
CA ILE A 27 -8.07 -11.61 31.79
C ILE A 27 -6.61 -12.06 31.57
N GLY A 28 -6.12 -13.02 32.35
CA GLY A 28 -4.80 -13.62 32.10
C GLY A 28 -4.85 -14.65 30.97
N ARG A 29 -5.93 -15.43 30.92
CA ARG A 29 -6.05 -16.59 30.04
C ARG A 29 -6.43 -16.24 28.61
N ASP A 30 -7.29 -15.25 28.41
CA ASP A 30 -7.60 -14.72 27.08
C ASP A 30 -6.35 -14.12 26.40
N GLN A 31 -5.54 -13.37 27.14
CA GLN A 31 -4.30 -12.75 26.69
C GLN A 31 -3.26 -13.79 26.32
N GLU A 32 -3.12 -14.86 27.11
CA GLU A 32 -2.22 -15.98 26.79
C GLU A 32 -2.64 -16.68 25.49
N ILE A 33 -3.92 -17.04 25.33
CA ILE A 33 -4.42 -17.68 24.11
C ILE A 33 -4.27 -16.74 22.90
N PHE A 34 -4.52 -15.45 23.09
CA PHE A 34 -4.34 -14.46 22.04
C PHE A 34 -2.86 -14.35 21.60
N ASN A 35 -1.94 -14.33 22.57
CA ASN A 35 -0.49 -14.31 22.30
C ASN A 35 -0.03 -15.58 21.59
N GLN A 36 -0.55 -16.75 22.00
CA GLN A 36 -0.33 -18.01 21.30
C GLN A 36 -0.77 -17.90 19.83
N GLY A 37 -1.93 -17.30 19.56
CA GLY A 37 -2.40 -17.04 18.20
C GLY A 37 -1.43 -16.17 17.39
N LYS A 38 -0.88 -15.12 18.00
CA LYS A 38 0.14 -14.27 17.35
C LYS A 38 1.44 -15.02 17.04
N VAL A 39 1.90 -15.88 17.95
CA VAL A 39 3.10 -16.72 17.73
C VAL A 39 2.85 -17.69 16.58
N LEU A 40 1.71 -18.38 16.58
CA LEU A 40 1.33 -19.30 15.49
C LEU A 40 1.24 -18.58 14.15
N MET A 41 0.72 -17.34 14.13
CA MET A 41 0.70 -16.50 12.94
C MET A 41 2.14 -16.14 12.50
N PHE A 42 3.04 -15.78 13.43
CA PHE A 42 4.44 -15.55 13.09
C PHE A 42 5.11 -16.80 12.47
N ASP A 43 4.79 -17.98 12.99
CA ASP A 43 5.26 -19.28 12.50
C ASP A 43 4.55 -19.74 11.21
N LYS A 44 3.70 -18.90 10.62
CA LYS A 44 2.92 -19.20 9.40
C LYS A 44 1.92 -20.35 9.54
N LYS A 45 1.56 -20.72 10.77
CA LYS A 45 0.53 -21.73 11.08
C LYS A 45 -0.84 -21.06 11.16
N TRP A 46 -1.34 -20.64 10.00
CA TRP A 46 -2.50 -19.76 9.88
C TRP A 46 -3.81 -20.36 10.42
N GLU A 47 -4.07 -21.65 10.17
CA GLU A 47 -5.28 -22.31 10.68
C GLU A 47 -5.23 -22.43 12.21
N ASP A 48 -4.08 -22.82 12.77
CA ASP A 48 -3.90 -22.94 14.23
C ASP A 48 -4.02 -21.57 14.91
N ALA A 49 -3.41 -20.53 14.32
CA ALA A 49 -3.52 -19.16 14.79
C ALA A 49 -4.98 -18.70 14.81
N ARG A 50 -5.73 -18.96 13.73
CA ARG A 50 -7.16 -18.68 13.65
C ARG A 50 -7.95 -19.42 14.72
N GLY A 51 -7.61 -20.69 14.97
CA GLY A 51 -8.19 -21.49 16.06
C GLY A 51 -7.94 -20.89 17.45
N ALA A 52 -6.75 -20.34 17.70
CA ALA A 52 -6.47 -19.61 18.94
C ALA A 52 -7.31 -18.34 19.07
N PHE A 53 -7.39 -17.50 18.04
CA PHE A 53 -8.24 -16.30 18.06
C PHE A 53 -9.72 -16.64 18.23
N GLN A 54 -10.20 -17.71 17.61
CA GLN A 54 -11.57 -18.18 17.76
C GLN A 54 -11.87 -18.65 19.18
N ARG A 55 -10.91 -19.29 19.85
CA ARG A 55 -11.02 -19.63 21.28
C ARG A 55 -11.15 -18.37 22.15
N VAL A 56 -10.42 -17.30 21.86
CA VAL A 56 -10.59 -16.01 22.58
C VAL A 56 -12.03 -15.52 22.44
N ILE A 57 -12.55 -15.48 21.21
CA ILE A 57 -13.91 -14.99 20.91
C ILE A 57 -14.98 -15.82 21.62
N GLN A 58 -14.83 -17.14 21.66
CA GLN A 58 -15.85 -18.06 22.19
C GLN A 58 -15.79 -18.21 23.71
N ALA A 59 -14.59 -18.35 24.28
CA ALA A 59 -14.42 -18.58 25.70
C ALA A 59 -14.44 -17.28 26.52
N PHE A 60 -14.09 -16.14 25.90
CA PHE A 60 -14.00 -14.84 26.58
C PHE A 60 -14.74 -13.74 25.78
N PRO A 61 -16.06 -13.87 25.58
CA PRO A 61 -16.83 -12.97 24.70
C PRO A 61 -16.85 -11.50 25.15
N ASN A 62 -16.54 -11.23 26.43
CA ASN A 62 -16.45 -9.88 26.99
C ASN A 62 -15.01 -9.33 27.05
N SER A 63 -14.03 -10.08 26.56
CA SER A 63 -12.63 -9.65 26.55
C SER A 63 -12.43 -8.42 25.66
N SER A 64 -11.57 -7.51 26.10
CA SER A 64 -11.13 -6.36 25.30
C SER A 64 -10.30 -6.76 24.06
N LEU A 65 -9.89 -8.04 23.97
CA LEU A 65 -9.16 -8.63 22.85
C LEU A 65 -10.06 -9.21 21.75
N VAL A 66 -11.37 -9.30 21.99
CA VAL A 66 -12.31 -9.89 21.02
C VAL A 66 -12.29 -9.15 19.66
N PRO A 67 -12.32 -7.80 19.59
CA PRO A 67 -12.19 -7.10 18.31
C PRO A 67 -10.90 -7.47 17.56
N GLN A 68 -9.77 -7.49 18.26
CA GLN A 68 -8.46 -7.83 17.70
C GLN A 68 -8.45 -9.29 17.24
N ALA A 69 -9.06 -10.21 17.99
CA ALA A 69 -9.16 -11.61 17.62
C ALA A 69 -9.97 -11.80 16.32
N HIS A 70 -11.06 -11.06 16.14
CA HIS A 70 -11.80 -11.03 14.86
C HIS A 70 -10.94 -10.50 13.71
N TYR A 71 -10.21 -9.40 13.93
CA TYR A 71 -9.31 -8.83 12.93
C TYR A 71 -8.18 -9.80 12.54
N PHE A 72 -7.48 -10.39 13.52
CA PHE A 72 -6.38 -11.31 13.26
C PHE A 72 -6.87 -12.64 12.64
N SER A 73 -8.09 -13.07 12.94
CA SER A 73 -8.74 -14.19 12.25
C SER A 73 -8.93 -13.90 10.76
N ALA A 74 -9.43 -12.71 10.39
CA ALA A 74 -9.52 -12.25 9.00
C ALA A 74 -8.14 -12.16 8.33
N ARG A 75 -7.13 -11.69 9.06
CA ARG A 75 -5.74 -11.63 8.59
C ARG A 75 -5.15 -13.01 8.31
N CYS A 76 -5.46 -14.01 9.14
CA CYS A 76 -5.04 -15.40 8.88
C CYS A 76 -5.65 -15.91 7.56
N LEU A 77 -6.95 -15.67 7.32
CA LEU A 77 -7.60 -16.02 6.05
C LEU A 77 -6.90 -15.35 4.84
N GLN A 78 -6.55 -14.07 4.97
CA GLN A 78 -5.84 -13.34 3.92
C GLN A 78 -4.47 -13.97 3.64
N LEU A 79 -3.70 -14.29 4.68
CA LEU A 79 -2.36 -14.90 4.57
C LEU A 79 -2.41 -16.33 4.01
N GLN A 80 -3.57 -16.98 4.04
CA GLN A 80 -3.82 -18.27 3.39
C GLN A 80 -4.23 -18.15 1.92
N GLY A 81 -4.42 -16.93 1.40
CA GLY A 81 -4.95 -16.71 0.06
C GLY A 81 -6.45 -16.94 -0.07
N LYS A 82 -7.18 -17.09 1.05
CA LYS A 82 -8.65 -17.21 1.06
C LYS A 82 -9.29 -15.82 0.94
N GLU A 83 -9.05 -15.16 -0.19
CA GLU A 83 -9.33 -13.73 -0.40
C GLU A 83 -10.79 -13.35 -0.13
N VAL A 84 -11.74 -14.12 -0.65
CA VAL A 84 -13.18 -13.83 -0.50
C VAL A 84 -13.62 -13.99 0.96
N GLU A 85 -13.14 -15.03 1.65
CA GLU A 85 -13.44 -15.26 3.07
C GLU A 85 -12.82 -14.14 3.93
N ALA A 86 -11.55 -13.80 3.67
CA ALA A 86 -10.85 -12.74 4.37
C ALA A 86 -11.55 -11.38 4.23
N LEU A 87 -11.95 -11.03 2.99
CA LEU A 87 -12.64 -9.78 2.71
C LEU A 87 -13.94 -9.70 3.51
N ARG A 88 -14.76 -10.77 3.49
CA ARG A 88 -16.00 -10.84 4.26
C ARG A 88 -15.73 -10.73 5.76
N SER A 89 -14.69 -11.38 6.28
CA SER A 89 -14.34 -11.30 7.70
C SER A 89 -13.88 -9.90 8.12
N TYR A 90 -13.13 -9.19 7.28
CA TYR A 90 -12.80 -7.78 7.53
C TYR A 90 -14.04 -6.88 7.46
N GLU A 91 -14.93 -7.05 6.48
CA GLU A 91 -16.20 -6.29 6.40
C GLU A 91 -17.07 -6.53 7.65
N GLN A 92 -17.15 -7.76 8.14
CA GLN A 92 -17.86 -8.09 9.39
C GLN A 92 -17.21 -7.44 10.61
N PHE A 93 -15.87 -7.43 10.69
CA PHE A 93 -15.14 -6.71 11.74
C PHE A 93 -15.49 -5.21 11.72
N LEU A 94 -15.45 -4.59 10.53
CA LEU A 94 -15.77 -3.17 10.35
C LEU A 94 -17.21 -2.84 10.78
N GLN A 95 -18.16 -3.72 10.46
CA GLN A 95 -19.56 -3.56 10.84
C GLN A 95 -19.79 -3.76 12.35
N ARG A 96 -19.13 -4.76 12.94
CA ARG A 96 -19.35 -5.14 14.35
C ARG A 96 -18.64 -4.20 15.33
N TYR A 97 -17.51 -3.62 14.93
CA TYR A 97 -16.67 -2.81 15.79
C TYR A 97 -16.42 -1.40 15.23
N PRO A 98 -17.46 -0.63 14.87
CA PRO A 98 -17.32 0.64 14.15
C PRO A 98 -16.52 1.71 14.92
N ASN A 99 -16.43 1.58 16.25
CA ASN A 99 -15.73 2.50 17.14
C ASN A 99 -14.35 1.98 17.59
N GLU A 100 -13.85 0.87 17.02
CA GLU A 100 -12.51 0.37 17.33
C GLU A 100 -11.46 1.33 16.71
N PRO A 101 -10.62 1.99 17.52
CA PRO A 101 -9.87 3.14 17.03
C PRO A 101 -8.60 2.77 16.25
N TYR A 102 -8.09 1.54 16.36
CA TYR A 102 -6.72 1.20 15.96
C TYR A 102 -6.59 0.27 14.75
N LEU A 103 -7.63 -0.46 14.37
CA LEU A 103 -7.61 -1.48 13.32
C LEU A 103 -8.62 -1.21 12.20
N GLN A 104 -9.45 -0.17 12.36
CA GLN A 104 -10.44 0.23 11.36
C GLN A 104 -9.79 0.63 10.02
N ALA A 105 -8.68 1.39 10.02
CA ALA A 105 -7.99 1.73 8.78
C ALA A 105 -7.34 0.52 8.14
N GLU A 106 -6.67 -0.30 8.93
CA GLU A 106 -5.97 -1.49 8.49
C GLU A 106 -6.94 -2.50 7.88
N ALA A 107 -8.10 -2.70 8.50
CA ALA A 107 -9.15 -3.56 7.97
C ALA A 107 -9.73 -3.00 6.66
N ARG A 108 -9.95 -1.68 6.55
CA ARG A 108 -10.38 -1.05 5.28
C ARG A 108 -9.35 -1.20 4.19
N ASN A 109 -8.07 -0.96 4.49
CA ASN A 109 -6.98 -1.12 3.55
C ASN A 109 -6.87 -2.57 3.08
N ALA A 110 -7.04 -3.54 3.99
CA ALA A 110 -7.09 -4.96 3.64
C ALA A 110 -8.29 -5.29 2.72
N VAL A 111 -9.48 -4.73 2.99
CA VAL A 111 -10.64 -4.85 2.09
C VAL A 111 -10.33 -4.28 0.72
N VAL A 112 -9.68 -3.12 0.62
CA VAL A 112 -9.27 -2.50 -0.66
C VAL A 112 -8.29 -3.38 -1.40
N ASP A 113 -7.24 -3.88 -0.73
CA ASP A 113 -6.24 -4.75 -1.36
C ASP A 113 -6.87 -6.03 -1.94
N LEU A 114 -7.74 -6.66 -1.17
CA LEU A 114 -8.46 -7.86 -1.57
C LEU A 114 -9.44 -7.55 -2.70
N ALA A 115 -10.19 -6.44 -2.61
CA ALA A 115 -11.12 -6.02 -3.64
C ALA A 115 -10.42 -5.69 -4.96
N VAL A 116 -9.25 -5.05 -4.91
CA VAL A 116 -8.40 -4.78 -6.09
C VAL A 116 -7.95 -6.09 -6.72
N SER A 117 -7.42 -7.02 -5.92
CA SER A 117 -6.97 -8.31 -6.45
C SER A 117 -8.10 -9.12 -7.09
N LEU A 118 -9.27 -9.15 -6.46
CA LEU A 118 -10.44 -9.86 -6.99
C LEU A 118 -10.99 -9.18 -8.25
N LEU A 119 -10.94 -7.84 -8.32
CA LEU A 119 -11.34 -7.09 -9.50
C LEU A 119 -10.38 -7.33 -10.69
N GLU A 120 -9.06 -7.41 -10.43
CA GLU A 120 -8.06 -7.77 -11.46
C GLU A 120 -8.29 -9.18 -12.02
N LYS A 121 -8.80 -10.10 -11.19
CA LYS A 121 -9.22 -11.44 -11.61
C LYS A 121 -10.55 -11.46 -12.38
N GLY A 122 -11.15 -10.30 -12.63
CA GLY A 122 -12.36 -10.14 -13.43
C GLY A 122 -13.66 -10.11 -12.63
N ASP A 123 -13.62 -10.17 -11.30
CA ASP A 123 -14.82 -10.10 -10.48
C ASP A 123 -15.24 -8.65 -10.22
N GLY A 124 -16.16 -8.16 -11.07
CA GLY A 124 -16.71 -6.82 -11.00
C GLY A 124 -17.50 -6.50 -9.72
N ALA A 125 -17.90 -7.50 -8.92
CA ALA A 125 -18.71 -7.29 -7.71
C ALA A 125 -17.95 -6.51 -6.62
N TYR A 126 -16.61 -6.50 -6.69
CA TYR A 126 -15.76 -5.85 -5.70
C TYR A 126 -15.45 -4.38 -6.00
N ARG A 127 -15.82 -3.88 -7.19
CA ARG A 127 -15.67 -2.48 -7.60
C ARG A 127 -16.15 -1.48 -6.55
N ASN A 128 -17.33 -1.72 -5.99
CA ASN A 128 -17.97 -0.77 -5.06
C ASN A 128 -17.19 -0.61 -3.75
N ARG A 129 -16.42 -1.62 -3.31
CA ARG A 129 -15.58 -1.52 -2.11
C ARG A 129 -14.47 -0.50 -2.30
N ILE A 130 -13.86 -0.50 -3.48
CA ILE A 130 -12.79 0.44 -3.85
C ILE A 130 -13.35 1.86 -3.99
N VAL A 131 -14.49 2.00 -4.68
CA VAL A 131 -15.16 3.30 -4.84
C VAL A 131 -15.53 3.90 -3.48
N SER A 132 -16.09 3.10 -2.58
CA SER A 132 -16.43 3.56 -1.22
C SER A 132 -15.19 4.02 -0.45
N ALA A 133 -14.07 3.31 -0.58
CA ALA A 133 -12.83 3.63 0.13
C ALA A 133 -12.12 4.88 -0.43
N LEU A 134 -12.24 5.16 -1.73
CA LEU A 134 -11.77 6.42 -2.34
C LEU A 134 -12.53 7.65 -1.80
N THR A 135 -13.76 7.45 -1.30
CA THR A 135 -14.58 8.50 -0.70
C THR A 135 -14.67 8.41 0.84
N ASP A 136 -13.85 7.57 1.47
CA ASP A 136 -13.86 7.39 2.94
C ASP A 136 -13.57 8.71 3.65
N SER A 137 -14.14 8.95 4.83
CA SER A 137 -13.88 10.20 5.58
C SER A 137 -12.45 10.28 6.10
N ARG A 138 -11.79 9.13 6.31
CA ARG A 138 -10.40 9.06 6.74
C ARG A 138 -9.43 9.23 5.58
N LYS A 139 -8.51 10.18 5.71
CA LYS A 139 -7.54 10.48 4.65
C LYS A 139 -6.59 9.32 4.35
N ASP A 140 -6.18 8.56 5.36
CA ASP A 140 -5.26 7.43 5.21
C ASP A 140 -5.86 6.31 4.36
N VAL A 141 -7.14 6.00 4.56
CA VAL A 141 -7.89 5.04 3.73
C VAL A 141 -8.02 5.56 2.30
N ARG A 142 -8.41 6.83 2.11
CA ARG A 142 -8.52 7.42 0.76
C ARG A 142 -7.19 7.39 0.01
N TYR A 143 -6.11 7.79 0.65
CA TYR A 143 -4.78 7.82 0.05
C TYR A 143 -4.28 6.43 -0.31
N PHE A 144 -4.43 5.48 0.62
CA PHE A 144 -4.11 4.08 0.36
C PHE A 144 -4.90 3.56 -0.85
N SER A 145 -6.21 3.83 -0.88
CA SER A 145 -7.10 3.43 -1.97
C SER A 145 -6.71 4.04 -3.30
N ALA A 146 -6.31 5.31 -3.33
CA ALA A 146 -5.89 5.99 -4.54
C ALA A 146 -4.57 5.41 -5.10
N ILE A 147 -3.58 5.19 -4.23
CA ILE A 147 -2.31 4.56 -4.62
C ILE A 147 -2.55 3.14 -5.13
N ARG A 148 -3.34 2.34 -4.41
CA ARG A 148 -3.61 0.96 -4.81
C ARG A 148 -4.43 0.87 -6.10
N SER A 149 -5.33 1.82 -6.32
CA SER A 149 -6.11 1.91 -7.56
C SER A 149 -5.26 2.16 -8.80
N SER A 150 -4.03 2.69 -8.67
CA SER A 150 -3.14 2.94 -9.81
C SER A 150 -2.70 1.67 -10.56
N TYR A 151 -2.91 0.48 -9.97
CA TYR A 151 -2.60 -0.81 -10.59
C TYR A 151 -3.76 -1.36 -11.42
N LEU A 152 -4.96 -0.81 -11.26
CA LEU A 152 -6.14 -1.28 -11.98
C LEU A 152 -6.19 -0.75 -13.42
N SER A 153 -6.68 -1.57 -14.35
CA SER A 153 -7.04 -1.13 -15.70
C SER A 153 -8.38 -0.39 -15.75
N ASP A 154 -9.10 -0.30 -14.63
CA ASP A 154 -10.43 0.28 -14.57
C ASP A 154 -10.42 1.82 -14.64
N ARG A 155 -10.72 2.36 -15.83
CA ARG A 155 -10.67 3.81 -16.08
C ARG A 155 -11.53 4.67 -15.15
N LYS A 156 -12.66 4.13 -14.66
CA LYS A 156 -13.55 4.91 -13.78
C LYS A 156 -12.93 5.04 -12.39
N ILE A 157 -12.42 3.93 -11.84
CA ILE A 157 -11.72 3.93 -10.56
C ILE A 157 -10.45 4.77 -10.65
N THR A 158 -9.64 4.60 -11.69
CA THR A 158 -8.37 5.34 -11.82
C THR A 158 -8.60 6.84 -11.99
N ALA A 159 -9.63 7.26 -12.72
CA ALA A 159 -10.01 8.67 -12.81
C ALA A 159 -10.37 9.29 -11.45
N MET A 160 -11.02 8.52 -10.56
CA MET A 160 -11.31 8.95 -9.18
C MET A 160 -10.06 9.03 -8.31
N ALA A 161 -9.06 8.18 -8.56
CA ALA A 161 -7.81 8.17 -7.79
C ALA A 161 -6.91 9.39 -8.09
N ILE A 162 -6.88 9.87 -9.33
CA ILE A 162 -6.02 10.99 -9.76
C ILE A 162 -6.10 12.24 -8.85
N PRO A 163 -7.29 12.82 -8.57
CA PRO A 163 -7.37 14.02 -7.74
C PRO A 163 -6.86 13.78 -6.31
N ILE A 164 -7.05 12.57 -5.77
CA ILE A 164 -6.56 12.21 -4.43
C ILE A 164 -5.03 12.08 -4.44
N LEU A 165 -4.46 11.49 -5.50
CA LEU A 165 -3.00 11.43 -5.64
C LEU A 165 -2.38 12.82 -5.77
N ARG A 166 -3.02 13.74 -6.49
CA ARG A 166 -2.58 15.15 -6.55
C ARG A 166 -2.68 15.83 -5.18
N GLU A 167 -3.75 15.57 -4.44
CA GLU A 167 -3.88 16.06 -3.05
C GLU A 167 -2.69 15.61 -2.16
N ILE A 168 -2.22 14.36 -2.31
CA ILE A 168 -1.04 13.87 -1.57
C ILE A 168 0.20 14.71 -1.91
N LEU A 169 0.44 14.99 -3.20
CA LEU A 169 1.57 15.79 -3.65
C LEU A 169 1.53 17.22 -3.12
N ASP A 170 0.32 17.79 -3.00
CA ASP A 170 0.13 19.19 -2.59
C ASP A 170 0.18 19.38 -1.06
N LYS A 171 -0.36 18.42 -0.29
CA LYS A 171 -0.61 18.60 1.15
C LYS A 171 0.31 17.80 2.06
N GLU A 172 0.83 16.66 1.61
CA GLU A 172 1.59 15.77 2.48
C GLU A 172 3.09 16.06 2.40
N LYS A 173 3.75 15.98 3.56
CA LYS A 173 5.20 16.25 3.70
C LYS A 173 6.04 14.98 3.78
N GLU A 174 5.39 13.85 4.04
CA GLU A 174 6.09 12.57 4.17
C GLU A 174 6.61 12.13 2.81
N ARG A 175 7.94 12.07 2.67
CA ARG A 175 8.61 11.81 1.41
C ARG A 175 8.20 10.48 0.77
N ASP A 176 8.14 9.40 1.55
CA ASP A 176 7.75 8.07 1.03
C ASP A 176 6.34 8.09 0.44
N LEU A 177 5.38 8.64 1.17
CA LEU A 177 4.01 8.77 0.71
C LEU A 177 3.90 9.60 -0.59
N VAL A 178 4.59 10.74 -0.64
CA VAL A 178 4.62 11.61 -1.82
C VAL A 178 5.25 10.89 -3.02
N ASP A 179 6.36 10.17 -2.82
CA ASP A 179 7.03 9.45 -3.90
C ASP A 179 6.17 8.28 -4.40
N ARG A 180 5.45 7.57 -3.51
CA ARG A 180 4.48 6.55 -3.90
C ARG A 180 3.32 7.12 -4.71
N ALA A 181 2.83 8.31 -4.35
CA ALA A 181 1.79 9.00 -5.11
C ALA A 181 2.27 9.48 -6.49
N LYS A 182 3.52 9.96 -6.61
CA LYS A 182 4.13 10.30 -7.91
C LYS A 182 4.20 9.09 -8.83
N ILE A 183 4.70 7.95 -8.31
CA ILE A 183 4.77 6.70 -9.08
C ILE A 183 3.36 6.27 -9.50
N ALA A 184 2.39 6.34 -8.59
CA ALA A 184 0.99 6.03 -8.89
C ALA A 184 0.42 6.92 -10.01
N LEU A 185 0.67 8.23 -9.97
CA LEU A 185 0.25 9.16 -11.02
C LEU A 185 0.87 8.82 -12.37
N LEU A 186 2.18 8.54 -12.41
CA LEU A 186 2.86 8.18 -13.67
C LEU A 186 2.36 6.89 -14.29
N ARG A 187 1.90 5.91 -13.49
CA ARG A 187 1.23 4.71 -14.01
C ARG A 187 -0.08 5.05 -14.72
N LEU A 188 -0.82 6.02 -14.19
CA LEU A 188 -2.12 6.42 -14.71
C LEU A 188 -2.00 7.38 -15.91
N ASP A 189 -1.05 8.30 -15.84
CA ASP A 189 -0.74 9.29 -16.86
C ASP A 189 0.77 9.61 -16.82
N PRO A 190 1.56 9.15 -17.80
CA PRO A 190 3.00 9.39 -17.87
C PRO A 190 3.41 10.86 -17.88
N ASN A 191 2.48 11.76 -18.24
CA ASN A 191 2.71 13.20 -18.29
C ASN A 191 2.15 13.94 -17.06
N ALA A 192 1.61 13.23 -16.07
CA ALA A 192 0.96 13.82 -14.90
C ALA A 192 1.86 14.74 -14.06
N LEU A 193 3.19 14.58 -14.17
CA LEU A 193 4.20 15.34 -13.43
C LEU A 193 4.95 16.36 -14.30
N ALA A 194 4.58 16.51 -15.57
CA ALA A 194 5.14 17.58 -16.40
C ALA A 194 4.76 18.94 -15.80
N PRO A 195 5.68 19.92 -15.76
CA PRO A 195 5.35 21.25 -15.28
C PRO A 195 4.17 21.79 -16.10
N GLU A 196 3.07 22.13 -15.42
CA GLU A 196 1.90 22.72 -16.06
C GLU A 196 2.35 24.01 -16.77
N SER A 197 2.38 23.98 -18.10
CA SER A 197 2.62 25.21 -18.86
C SER A 197 1.43 26.13 -18.63
N PRO A 198 1.64 27.36 -18.14
CA PRO A 198 0.52 28.25 -17.84
C PRO A 198 -0.23 28.56 -19.15
N GLY A 199 -1.46 28.06 -19.27
CA GLY A 199 -2.39 28.50 -20.32
C GLY A 199 -2.95 27.45 -21.29
N GLN A 200 -3.04 26.16 -20.95
CA GLN A 200 -3.76 25.20 -21.81
C GLN A 200 -4.99 24.59 -21.13
N THR A 201 -6.17 25.02 -21.58
CA THR A 201 -7.43 24.29 -21.44
C THR A 201 -7.25 22.84 -21.87
N LYS A 202 -7.69 21.89 -21.04
CA LYS A 202 -7.68 20.44 -21.30
C LYS A 202 -8.02 20.14 -22.77
N PRO A 203 -7.12 19.50 -23.53
CA PRO A 203 -7.51 18.75 -24.71
C PRO A 203 -7.65 17.27 -24.33
N GLU A 204 -8.78 16.70 -24.72
CA GLU A 204 -9.01 15.26 -24.74
C GLU A 204 -8.03 14.56 -25.69
N SER A 205 -7.54 13.39 -25.26
CA SER A 205 -6.96 12.30 -26.04
C SER A 205 -5.99 12.61 -27.19
N ARG A 206 -4.69 12.46 -26.91
CA ARG A 206 -3.79 11.43 -27.49
C ARG A 206 -2.44 11.62 -26.81
N SER A 207 -2.16 10.76 -25.84
CA SER A 207 -0.86 10.69 -25.19
C SER A 207 0.12 10.11 -26.20
N ASP A 208 0.92 10.96 -26.83
CA ASP A 208 2.21 10.52 -27.39
C ASP A 208 3.08 10.17 -26.19
N SER A 209 2.95 8.92 -25.73
CA SER A 209 3.70 8.37 -24.60
C SER A 209 5.14 8.17 -25.03
N ARG A 210 5.92 9.25 -24.94
CA ARG A 210 7.34 9.21 -25.27
C ARG A 210 8.06 8.15 -24.43
N MET A 211 8.78 7.27 -25.09
CA MET A 211 9.57 6.18 -24.53
C MET A 211 11.03 6.58 -24.51
N PHE A 212 11.71 6.30 -23.41
CA PHE A 212 13.14 6.48 -23.24
C PHE A 212 13.83 5.13 -23.34
N HIS A 213 14.85 5.07 -24.19
CA HIS A 213 15.57 3.86 -24.52
C HIS A 213 17.05 4.02 -24.18
N ILE A 214 17.63 3.00 -23.54
CA ILE A 214 19.09 2.86 -23.36
C ILE A 214 19.49 1.48 -23.86
N ARG A 215 20.50 1.42 -24.72
CA ARG A 215 21.20 0.18 -25.09
C ARG A 215 22.70 0.31 -24.81
N VAL A 216 23.28 -0.70 -24.17
CA VAL A 216 24.72 -0.79 -23.89
C VAL A 216 25.28 -1.96 -24.67
N TYR A 217 26.40 -1.74 -25.36
CA TYR A 217 27.15 -2.74 -26.11
C TYR A 217 28.55 -2.81 -25.51
N GLU A 218 29.00 -4.01 -25.13
CA GLU A 218 30.34 -4.22 -24.55
C GLU A 218 31.27 -4.90 -25.54
N GLY A 219 32.55 -4.54 -25.51
CA GLY A 219 33.62 -5.26 -26.22
C GLY A 219 33.49 -5.29 -27.74
N GLY A 220 32.71 -4.39 -28.34
CA GLY A 220 32.43 -4.37 -29.78
C GLY A 220 31.39 -5.39 -30.26
N SER A 221 30.59 -5.96 -29.34
CA SER A 221 29.46 -6.82 -29.68
C SER A 221 28.45 -6.13 -30.60
N SER A 222 27.85 -6.89 -31.52
CA SER A 222 26.73 -6.43 -32.35
C SER A 222 25.38 -6.45 -31.63
N GLU A 223 25.29 -7.17 -30.51
CA GLU A 223 24.09 -7.27 -29.67
C GLU A 223 24.28 -6.51 -28.35
N PRO A 224 23.23 -5.82 -27.84
CA PRO A 224 23.32 -5.08 -26.59
C PRO A 224 23.39 -6.03 -25.39
N THR A 225 24.31 -5.78 -24.46
CA THR A 225 24.40 -6.49 -23.17
C THR A 225 23.37 -5.97 -22.17
N VAL A 226 22.95 -4.71 -22.30
CA VAL A 226 21.89 -4.11 -21.49
C VAL A 226 20.92 -3.39 -22.40
N GLU A 227 19.62 -3.64 -22.21
CA GLU A 227 18.53 -2.95 -22.90
C GLU A 227 17.48 -2.49 -21.88
N VAL A 228 17.21 -1.19 -21.86
CA VAL A 228 16.24 -0.56 -20.97
C VAL A 228 15.27 0.25 -21.82
N ASN A 229 13.98 -0.06 -21.69
CA ASN A 229 12.89 0.62 -22.39
C ASN A 229 11.87 1.08 -21.35
N LEU A 230 11.76 2.38 -21.11
CA LEU A 230 10.95 2.94 -20.02
C LEU A 230 10.14 4.15 -20.54
N PRO A 231 8.89 4.35 -20.10
CA PRO A 231 8.22 5.63 -20.32
C PRO A 231 9.06 6.81 -19.80
N LEU A 232 9.10 7.92 -20.54
CA LEU A 232 10.00 9.05 -20.28
C LEU A 232 9.93 9.59 -18.85
N GLY A 233 8.72 9.63 -18.26
CA GLY A 233 8.52 10.04 -16.87
C GLY A 233 9.24 9.14 -15.85
N PHE A 234 9.32 7.83 -16.09
CA PHE A 234 10.06 6.92 -15.22
C PHE A 234 11.57 7.09 -15.36
N ALA A 235 12.06 7.35 -16.57
CA ALA A 235 13.48 7.67 -16.78
C ALA A 235 13.88 8.93 -16.01
N GLN A 236 13.02 9.96 -16.00
CA GLN A 236 13.25 11.16 -15.20
C GLN A 236 13.37 10.84 -13.71
N LEU A 237 12.46 10.03 -13.16
CA LEU A 237 12.52 9.63 -11.75
C LEU A 237 13.77 8.82 -11.44
N ALA A 238 14.17 7.90 -12.31
CA ALA A 238 15.38 7.11 -12.13
C ALA A 238 16.62 8.01 -12.04
N ILE A 239 16.74 9.03 -12.90
CA ILE A 239 17.84 10.00 -12.88
C ILE A 239 17.82 10.86 -11.61
N MET A 240 16.63 11.27 -11.16
CA MET A 240 16.46 12.00 -9.91
C MET A 240 16.79 11.18 -8.66
N ALA A 241 16.64 9.85 -8.74
CA ALA A 241 16.92 8.92 -7.65
C ALA A 241 18.38 8.46 -7.58
N LEU A 242 19.21 8.76 -8.59
CA LEU A 242 20.64 8.45 -8.55
C LEU A 242 21.32 9.18 -7.38
N ASP A 243 22.10 8.44 -6.60
CA ASP A 243 22.90 9.01 -5.52
C ASP A 243 23.98 9.97 -6.06
N GLU A 244 24.30 10.99 -5.28
CA GLU A 244 25.25 12.02 -5.72
C GLU A 244 26.67 11.45 -5.91
N SER A 245 27.01 10.36 -5.19
CA SER A 245 28.27 9.64 -5.38
C SER A 245 28.43 9.07 -6.80
N LYS A 246 27.41 8.39 -7.32
CA LYS A 246 27.41 7.83 -8.70
C LYS A 246 27.41 8.94 -9.74
N LYS A 247 26.65 10.02 -9.50
CA LYS A 247 26.69 11.21 -10.38
C LYS A 247 28.10 11.81 -10.42
N GLN A 248 28.78 11.90 -9.28
CA GLN A 248 30.16 12.39 -9.22
C GLN A 248 31.16 11.45 -9.92
N GLU A 249 31.00 10.13 -9.80
CA GLU A 249 31.83 9.16 -10.54
C GLU A 249 31.70 9.32 -12.05
N LEU A 250 30.47 9.48 -12.54
CA LEU A 250 30.21 9.74 -13.97
C LEU A 250 30.78 11.09 -14.42
N ARG A 251 30.64 12.14 -13.59
CA ARG A 251 31.24 13.46 -13.86
C ARG A 251 32.77 13.38 -13.96
N LYS A 252 33.44 12.59 -13.12
CA LYS A 252 34.90 12.34 -13.20
C LYS A 252 35.30 11.67 -14.52
N LYS A 253 34.42 10.87 -15.11
CA LYS A 253 34.58 10.28 -16.45
C LYS A 253 34.17 11.23 -17.59
N GLY A 254 33.83 12.49 -17.28
CA GLY A 254 33.45 13.50 -18.27
C GLY A 254 31.95 13.54 -18.60
N PHE A 255 31.12 12.77 -17.88
CA PHE A 255 29.68 12.67 -18.15
C PHE A 255 28.87 13.34 -17.04
N ASN A 256 28.28 14.51 -17.32
CA ASN A 256 27.30 15.11 -16.44
C ASN A 256 25.89 14.58 -16.77
N VAL A 257 25.34 13.75 -15.89
CA VAL A 257 24.05 13.07 -16.08
C VAL A 257 22.91 14.06 -16.28
N ASP A 258 22.89 15.16 -15.52
CA ASP A 258 21.79 16.13 -15.57
C ASP A 258 21.83 16.92 -16.89
N ASP A 259 23.02 17.33 -17.36
CA ASP A 259 23.19 18.02 -18.64
C ASP A 259 22.88 17.09 -19.83
N LEU A 260 23.30 15.83 -19.74
CA LEU A 260 23.00 14.80 -20.74
C LEU A 260 21.48 14.60 -20.84
N TRP A 261 20.79 14.52 -19.70
CA TRP A 261 19.34 14.39 -19.65
C TRP A 261 18.62 15.58 -20.30
N GLU A 262 19.02 16.82 -19.96
CA GLU A 262 18.45 18.01 -20.58
C GLU A 262 18.71 18.06 -22.09
N SER A 263 19.88 17.61 -22.52
CA SER A 263 20.24 17.52 -23.94
C SER A 263 19.33 16.52 -24.66
N ILE A 264 19.16 15.31 -24.11
CA ILE A 264 18.32 14.26 -24.70
C ILE A 264 16.86 14.71 -24.83
N LYS A 265 16.30 15.38 -23.82
CA LYS A 265 14.92 15.90 -23.88
C LYS A 265 14.69 16.92 -24.99
N ARG A 266 15.74 17.63 -25.41
CA ARG A 266 15.68 18.64 -26.49
C ARG A 266 15.88 18.05 -27.87
N LEU A 267 16.35 16.80 -27.96
CA LEU A 267 16.50 16.10 -29.21
C LEU A 267 15.12 15.61 -29.70
N GLY A 268 14.86 15.74 -31.00
CA GLY A 268 13.64 15.20 -31.62
C GLY A 268 13.66 13.67 -31.69
N PRO A 269 12.52 13.02 -31.99
CA PRO A 269 12.33 11.56 -31.85
C PRO A 269 13.21 10.69 -32.77
N THR A 270 13.94 11.31 -33.69
CA THR A 270 14.82 10.64 -34.67
C THR A 270 16.30 10.73 -34.30
N LYS A 271 16.64 11.27 -33.14
CA LYS A 271 18.03 11.54 -32.73
C LYS A 271 18.46 10.60 -31.61
N ILE A 272 19.58 9.91 -31.85
CA ILE A 272 20.21 8.99 -30.90
C ILE A 272 21.50 9.64 -30.40
N VAL A 273 21.68 9.66 -29.08
CA VAL A 273 22.94 10.03 -28.44
C VAL A 273 23.81 8.78 -28.33
N GLU A 274 25.02 8.83 -28.88
CA GLU A 274 26.01 7.77 -28.78
C GLU A 274 27.15 8.20 -27.85
N ILE A 275 27.45 7.38 -26.85
CA ILE A 275 28.57 7.56 -25.91
C ILE A 275 29.51 6.38 -26.07
N ARG A 276 30.80 6.64 -26.32
CA ARG A 276 31.83 5.61 -26.48
C ARG A 276 32.86 5.71 -25.37
N ASP A 277 33.19 4.56 -24.78
CA ASP A 277 34.29 4.40 -23.84
C ASP A 277 35.10 3.16 -24.24
N GLY A 278 36.27 3.37 -24.85
CA GLY A 278 37.06 2.28 -25.44
C GLY A 278 36.30 1.49 -26.52
N LYS A 279 36.00 0.21 -26.23
CA LYS A 279 35.22 -0.69 -27.12
C LYS A 279 33.73 -0.71 -26.80
N ASP A 280 33.32 -0.02 -25.74
CA ASP A 280 31.94 -0.03 -25.26
C ASP A 280 31.17 1.15 -25.87
N LEU A 281 29.89 0.93 -26.15
CA LEU A 281 29.01 1.89 -26.79
C LEU A 281 27.67 1.93 -26.05
N VAL A 282 27.24 3.12 -25.66
CA VAL A 282 25.92 3.37 -25.10
C VAL A 282 25.12 4.21 -26.08
N LYS A 283 23.91 3.76 -26.42
CA LYS A 283 22.95 4.47 -27.27
C LYS A 283 21.74 4.86 -26.45
N ILE A 284 21.35 6.14 -26.52
CA ILE A 284 20.22 6.69 -25.76
C ILE A 284 19.32 7.51 -26.70
N TRP A 285 18.01 7.28 -26.66
CA TRP A 285 17.06 8.10 -27.43
C TRP A 285 15.68 8.16 -26.76
N ILE A 286 14.88 9.13 -27.23
CA ILE A 286 13.46 9.26 -26.88
C ILE A 286 12.65 9.05 -28.15
N GLU A 287 11.67 8.15 -28.11
CA GLU A 287 10.71 7.88 -29.19
C GLU A 287 9.31 8.34 -28.77
#